data_AF-A0A1Y3PZ70-F1
#
_entry.id   AF-A0A1Y3PZ70-F1
#
_cell.length_a   1.000
_cell.length_b   1.000
_cell.length_c   1.000
_cell.angle_alpha   90.00
_cell.angle_beta   90.00
_cell.angle_gamma   90.00
#
_symmetry.space_group_name_H-M   'P 1'
#
loop_
_entity.id
_entity.type
_entity.pdbx_description
1 polymer ?
#
loop_
_entity_poly.entity_id
_entity_poly.type
_entity_poly.pdbx_seq_one_letter_code
_entity_poly.pdbx_strand_id
1 'polypeptide(L)'
;MTHRSRATPRGAAARGNERIRTFVAVPVDDAVRQAVARWQARLAAPGVDIKWVEPHNLHITLAFLGELEPAAVAEVEGAVVQACAGHRPFTLGFAL
;
A
#
# COMPACT_ATOMS: atom_id res chain seq x y z
N MET A 1 -53.39 -4.10 -6.23
CA MET A 1 -52.60 -3.39 -5.20
C MET A 1 -51.16 -3.25 -5.70
N THR A 2 -50.88 -2.16 -6.41
CA THR A 2 -49.53 -1.79 -6.85
C THR A 2 -49.01 -0.73 -5.88
N HIS A 3 -47.91 -1.01 -5.15
CA HIS A 3 -47.20 0.05 -4.45
C HIS A 3 -45.68 -0.13 -4.58
N ARG A 4 -45.15 0.61 -5.56
CA ARG A 4 -43.82 1.21 -5.72
C ARG A 4 -42.69 0.77 -4.78
N SER A 5 -41.63 0.30 -5.47
CA SER A 5 -40.22 0.50 -5.16
C SER A 5 -39.92 1.77 -4.35
N ARG A 6 -39.11 1.60 -3.30
CA ARG A 6 -38.35 2.68 -2.68
C ARG A 6 -36.93 2.18 -2.44
N ALA A 7 -36.07 2.41 -3.41
CA ALA A 7 -34.63 2.35 -3.24
C ALA A 7 -34.24 3.33 -2.11
N THR A 8 -33.54 2.81 -1.11
CA THR A 8 -32.94 3.63 -0.05
C THR A 8 -31.90 4.54 -0.69
N PRO A 9 -31.99 5.88 -0.53
CA PRO A 9 -30.93 6.75 -1.02
C PRO A 9 -29.66 6.42 -0.23
N ARG A 10 -28.58 6.09 -0.95
CA ARG A 10 -27.21 6.10 -0.41
C ARG A 10 -27.00 7.48 0.21
N GLY A 11 -27.09 7.54 1.53
CA GLY A 11 -27.06 8.77 2.31
C GLY A 11 -25.75 9.50 2.08
N ALA A 12 -25.84 10.61 1.36
CA ALA A 12 -24.88 11.69 1.42
C ALA A 12 -25.06 12.39 2.77
N ALA A 13 -24.10 12.22 3.69
CA ALA A 13 -23.66 13.18 4.72
C ALA A 13 -22.81 12.48 5.80
N ALA A 14 -21.49 12.44 5.57
CA ALA A 14 -20.39 12.51 6.55
C ALA A 14 -19.10 11.93 5.92
N ARG A 15 -18.40 12.68 5.06
CA ARG A 15 -17.02 12.33 4.67
C ARG A 15 -16.06 13.40 5.19
N GLY A 16 -16.01 13.52 6.51
CA GLY A 16 -15.08 14.42 7.22
C GLY A 16 -14.23 13.68 8.26
N ASN A 17 -14.08 12.35 8.12
CA ASN A 17 -13.32 11.53 9.07
C ASN A 17 -12.78 10.22 8.46
N GLU A 18 -12.69 10.12 7.13
CA GLU A 18 -12.06 8.94 6.52
C GLU A 18 -10.54 9.18 6.51
N ARG A 19 -9.80 8.36 7.25
CA ARG A 19 -8.34 8.50 7.39
C ARG A 19 -7.63 7.32 6.78
N ILE A 20 -6.66 7.61 5.91
CA ILE A 20 -5.88 6.62 5.18
C ILE A 20 -4.47 6.58 5.77
N ARG A 21 -4.06 5.43 6.31
CA ARG A 21 -2.67 5.20 6.71
C ARG A 21 -1.80 5.21 5.45
N THR A 22 -0.95 6.22 5.34
CA THR A 22 -0.22 6.55 4.12
C THR A 22 1.29 6.44 4.35
N PHE A 23 1.99 5.95 3.34
CA PHE A 23 3.44 5.90 3.27
C PHE A 23 3.89 5.98 1.80
N VAL A 24 5.14 6.35 1.57
CA VAL A 24 5.78 6.32 0.25
C VAL A 24 6.66 5.08 0.16
N ALA A 25 6.59 4.34 -0.94
CA ALA A 25 7.34 3.10 -1.12
C ALA A 25 7.83 2.90 -2.55
N VAL A 26 8.86 2.08 -2.68
CA VAL A 26 9.35 1.55 -3.95
C VAL A 26 8.98 0.06 -4.02
N PRO A 27 8.23 -0.40 -5.04
CA PRO A 27 7.93 -1.81 -5.20
C PRO A 27 9.22 -2.58 -5.51
N VAL A 28 9.33 -3.80 -4.99
CA VAL A 28 10.40 -4.71 -5.42
C VAL A 28 10.03 -5.38 -6.74
N ASP A 29 11.04 -5.72 -7.53
CA ASP A 29 10.84 -6.51 -8.75
C ASP A 29 10.46 -7.98 -8.42
N ASP A 30 10.09 -8.72 -9.45
CA ASP A 30 9.65 -10.11 -9.29
C ASP A 30 10.78 -11.06 -8.89
N ALA A 31 12.03 -10.77 -9.25
CA ALA A 31 13.16 -11.61 -8.86
C ALA A 31 13.36 -11.57 -7.34
N VAL A 32 13.33 -10.37 -6.75
CA VAL A 32 13.39 -10.15 -5.31
C VAL A 32 12.15 -10.75 -4.63
N ARG A 33 10.96 -10.49 -5.18
CA ARG A 33 9.69 -11.04 -4.64
C ARG A 33 9.73 -12.55 -4.51
N GLN A 34 10.16 -13.25 -5.56
CA GLN A 34 10.26 -14.71 -5.57
C GLN A 34 11.33 -15.23 -4.62
N ALA A 35 12.48 -14.54 -4.52
CA ALA A 35 13.52 -14.92 -3.59
C ALA A 35 13.04 -14.85 -2.13
N VAL A 36 12.39 -13.76 -1.75
CA VAL A 36 11.81 -13.59 -0.41
C VAL A 36 10.72 -14.64 -0.15
N ALA A 37 9.83 -14.91 -1.11
CA ALA A 37 8.80 -15.93 -0.95
C ALA A 37 9.38 -17.33 -0.68
N ARG A 38 10.47 -17.71 -1.36
CA ARG A 38 11.19 -18.97 -1.09
C ARG A 38 11.77 -19.00 0.33
N TRP A 39 12.31 -17.88 0.81
CA TRP A 39 12.80 -17.76 2.18
C TRP A 39 11.68 -17.87 3.21
N GLN A 40 10.56 -17.17 3.00
CA GLN A 40 9.37 -17.27 3.87
C GLN A 40 8.87 -18.72 3.98
N ALA A 41 8.77 -19.43 2.84
CA ALA A 41 8.34 -20.83 2.83
C ALA A 41 9.31 -21.76 3.59
N ARG A 42 10.62 -21.52 3.49
CA ARG A 42 11.64 -22.28 4.24
C ARG A 42 11.61 -22.00 5.74
N LEU A 43 11.26 -20.78 6.13
CA LEU A 43 11.21 -20.33 7.53
C LEU A 43 9.86 -20.60 8.19
N ALA A 44 8.81 -20.88 7.41
CA ALA A 44 7.52 -21.32 7.90
C ALA A 44 7.65 -22.74 8.50
N ALA A 45 8.10 -22.81 9.75
CA ALA A 45 8.22 -24.04 10.52
C ALA A 45 6.99 -24.26 11.41
N PRO A 46 6.57 -25.52 11.63
CA PRO A 46 5.53 -25.84 12.60
C PRO A 46 5.89 -25.30 14.00
N GLY A 47 4.93 -24.61 14.64
CA GLY A 47 5.11 -24.03 15.99
C GLY A 47 5.61 -22.58 16.02
N VAL A 48 5.88 -21.98 14.86
CA VAL A 48 6.25 -20.56 14.74
C VAL A 48 5.06 -19.74 14.25
N ASP A 49 4.50 -18.89 15.11
CA ASP A 49 3.39 -17.99 14.77
C ASP A 49 3.92 -16.67 14.20
N ILE A 50 4.27 -16.67 12.91
CA ILE A 50 4.69 -15.48 12.16
C ILE A 50 3.63 -15.14 11.11
N LYS A 51 3.12 -13.91 11.16
CA LYS A 51 2.32 -13.32 10.09
C LYS A 51 3.24 -12.80 8.99
N TRP A 52 3.44 -13.59 7.95
CA TRP A 52 4.22 -13.20 6.78
C TRP A 52 3.47 -12.16 5.93
N VAL A 53 4.22 -11.21 5.37
CA VAL A 53 3.69 -10.27 4.37
C VAL A 53 3.48 -11.01 3.06
N GLU A 54 2.30 -10.86 2.48
CA GLU A 54 1.97 -11.42 1.17
C GLU A 54 2.97 -10.95 0.10
N PRO A 55 3.39 -11.82 -0.84
CA PRO A 55 4.41 -11.47 -1.83
C PRO A 55 4.07 -10.22 -2.66
N HIS A 56 2.80 -9.99 -3.00
CA HIS A 56 2.37 -8.82 -3.77
C HIS A 56 2.46 -7.50 -2.96
N ASN A 57 2.53 -7.58 -1.63
CA ASN A 57 2.67 -6.44 -0.74
C ASN A 57 4.13 -6.11 -0.38
N LEU A 58 5.11 -6.86 -0.91
CA LEU A 58 6.53 -6.60 -0.67
C LEU A 58 6.96 -5.28 -1.35
N HIS A 59 7.57 -4.40 -0.57
CA HIS A 59 8.08 -3.10 -1.01
C HIS A 59 9.14 -2.59 -0.03
N ILE A 60 9.91 -1.58 -0.44
CA ILE A 60 10.77 -0.80 0.46
C ILE A 60 10.02 0.47 0.83
N THR A 61 9.73 0.65 2.11
CA THR A 61 9.15 1.90 2.60
C THR A 61 10.23 2.98 2.68
N LEU A 62 9.96 4.16 2.10
CA LEU A 62 10.84 5.32 2.16
C LEU A 62 10.45 6.27 3.30
N ALA A 63 9.16 6.50 3.50
CA ALA A 63 8.65 7.42 4.51
C ALA A 63 7.24 7.03 4.98
N PHE A 64 7.01 7.03 6.29
CA PHE A 64 5.67 6.92 6.88
C PHE A 64 5.08 8.31 7.07
N LEU A 65 3.88 8.54 6.55
CA LEU A 65 3.18 9.83 6.60
C LEU A 65 2.03 9.85 7.62
N GLY A 66 1.80 8.72 8.29
CA GLY A 66 0.72 8.57 9.27
C GLY A 66 -0.64 8.47 8.58
N GLU A 67 -1.67 8.99 9.24
CA GLU A 67 -3.03 8.99 8.72
C GLU A 67 -3.33 10.30 8.00
N LEU A 68 -3.87 10.24 6.78
CA LEU A 68 -4.19 11.41 5.96
C LEU A 68 -5.65 11.37 5.51
N GLU A 69 -6.25 12.55 5.33
CA GLU A 69 -7.52 12.67 4.62
C GLU A 69 -7.31 12.36 3.12
N PRO A 70 -8.31 11.85 2.39
CA PRO A 70 -8.16 11.47 0.98
C PRO A 70 -7.63 12.61 0.09
N ALA A 71 -8.02 13.86 0.37
CA ALA A 71 -7.53 15.01 -0.37
C ALA A 71 -6.01 15.23 -0.19
N ALA A 72 -5.49 15.01 1.03
CA ALA A 72 -4.07 15.13 1.32
C ALA A 72 -3.24 14.00 0.68
N VAL A 73 -3.83 12.81 0.45
CA VAL A 73 -3.15 11.74 -0.29
C VAL A 73 -2.87 12.18 -1.74
N ALA A 74 -3.81 12.84 -2.41
CA ALA A 74 -3.60 13.37 -3.76
C ALA A 74 -2.50 14.45 -3.81
N GLU A 75 -2.39 15.28 -2.77
CA GLU A 75 -1.30 16.27 -2.65
C GLU A 75 0.07 15.59 -2.48
N VAL A 76 0.13 14.48 -1.71
CA VAL A 76 1.34 13.68 -1.53
C VAL A 76 1.81 13.10 -2.87
N GLU A 77 0.91 12.63 -3.73
CA GLU A 77 1.29 12.13 -5.06
C GLU A 77 2.05 13.19 -5.87
N GLY A 78 1.53 14.42 -5.91
CA GLY A 78 2.18 15.55 -6.56
C GLY A 78 3.55 15.87 -5.94
N ALA A 79 3.63 15.89 -4.62
CA ALA A 79 4.88 16.12 -3.90
C ALA A 79 5.95 15.07 -4.21
N VAL A 80 5.57 13.78 -4.30
CA VAL A 80 6.48 12.69 -4.67
C VAL A 80 6.98 12.86 -6.10
N VAL A 81 6.13 13.21 -7.06
CA VAL A 81 6.55 13.48 -8.44
C VAL A 81 7.58 14.61 -8.50
N GLN A 82 7.33 15.72 -7.80
CA GLN A 82 8.26 16.84 -7.75
C GLN A 82 9.58 16.46 -7.08
N ALA A 83 9.52 15.71 -5.97
CA ALA A 83 10.71 15.24 -5.29
C ALA A 83 11.56 14.34 -6.21
N CYS A 84 10.94 13.48 -7.02
CA CYS A 84 11.65 12.59 -7.94
C CYS A 84 12.21 13.28 -9.19
N ALA A 85 11.70 14.45 -9.60
CA ALA A 85 12.05 15.10 -10.87
C ALA A 85 13.55 15.43 -11.02
N GLY A 86 14.26 15.65 -9.90
CA GLY A 86 15.70 15.94 -9.88
C GLY A 86 16.61 14.71 -9.84
N HIS A 87 16.06 13.49 -9.75
CA HIS A 87 16.83 12.27 -9.54
C HIS A 87 16.83 11.37 -10.78
N ARG A 88 18.01 10.80 -11.09
CA ARG A 88 18.13 9.77 -12.12
C ARG A 88 17.76 8.40 -11.54
N PRO A 89 17.14 7.50 -12.33
CA PRO A 89 16.98 6.12 -11.93
C PRO A 89 18.32 5.48 -11.54
N PHE A 90 18.30 4.61 -10.55
CA PHE A 90 19.47 3.87 -10.08
C PHE A 90 19.08 2.42 -9.76
N THR A 91 20.09 1.55 -9.72
CA THR A 91 19.92 0.14 -9.38
C THR A 91 20.12 -0.08 -7.90
N LEU A 92 19.20 -0.81 -7.28
CA LEU A 92 19.34 -1.30 -5.93
C LEU A 92 19.64 -2.80 -5.96
N GLY A 93 20.79 -3.19 -5.39
CA GLY A 93 21.16 -4.60 -5.24
C GLY A 93 20.76 -5.13 -3.86
N PHE A 94 20.28 -6.36 -3.83
CA PHE A 94 20.01 -7.10 -2.59
C PHE A 94 20.94 -8.32 -2.51
N ALA A 95 21.51 -8.57 -1.34
CA ALA A 95 22.17 -9.84 -1.06
C ALA A 95 21.09 -10.85 -0.65
N LEU A 96 20.67 -11.71 -1.58
CA LEU A 96 19.56 -12.67 -1.45
C LEU A 96 20.01 -14.12 -1.49
#